data_AF-A0A2G6B5B4-F1
#
_entry.id   AF-A0A2G6B5B4-F1
#
_cell.length_a   1.000
_cell.length_b   1.000
_cell.length_c   1.000
_cell.angle_alpha   90.00
_cell.angle_beta   90.00
_cell.angle_gamma   90.00
#
_symmetry.space_group_name_H-M   'P 1'
#
loop_
_entity.id
_entity.type
_entity.pdbx_description
1 polymer ?
#
loop_
_entity_poly.entity_id
_entity_poly.type
_entity_poly.pdbx_seq_one_letter_code
_entity_poly.pdbx_strand_id
1 'polypeptide(L)'
;MYKTPYCVTYYEQIGRSLINFLGGYLSFYCLKIYLTIQIDFTYQKTVSYSYNERYHSGSKERNSFMVKTITAEELFRKVKAEEALVLVDVRAEDKYNHFHIEANTVEDINVPKTEIFTFEDEVEKVIPQLPKNKGMIITCTTGNSATKCANILADRDYDVTVLEGGITAWKEYVSNESIERMWEEFKRIHPNAPEQYEAWSFGNSKQMADELAELVVEGTKTATSSNYTLYEIEDEPLPMVGLHNIILDGEGMAVAVVKTTSVKVVPFNKVTEEHAYLEGEGDRSLHYWQEVHKEFFENELKEVNQDFHREIPVVCETFELLYKNETSHRELLS
;
A
#
# COMPACT_ATOMS: atom_id res chain seq x y z
N MET A 1 11.46 -39.45 35.07
CA MET A 1 12.83 -39.10 35.51
C MET A 1 13.62 -38.68 34.28
N TYR A 2 14.22 -37.48 34.31
CA TYR A 2 15.15 -36.87 33.33
C TYR A 2 14.56 -36.67 31.91
N LYS A 3 14.17 -35.49 31.41
CA LYS A 3 14.72 -34.11 31.33
C LYS A 3 16.06 -33.94 30.58
N THR A 4 15.89 -33.63 29.27
CA THR A 4 16.55 -32.58 28.41
C THR A 4 18.06 -32.73 28.08
N PRO A 5 18.71 -31.98 27.12
CA PRO A 5 18.25 -30.80 26.34
C PRO A 5 18.86 -30.50 24.90
N TYR A 6 18.37 -29.40 24.29
CA TYR A 6 18.91 -28.46 23.24
C TYR A 6 19.00 -28.93 21.76
N CYS A 7 18.53 -28.16 20.76
CA CYS A 7 18.98 -26.79 20.44
C CYS A 7 17.87 -25.93 19.76
N VAL A 8 17.47 -24.84 20.42
CA VAL A 8 16.80 -23.67 19.81
C VAL A 8 17.63 -22.48 20.28
N THR A 9 18.38 -21.86 19.36
CA THR A 9 19.15 -20.64 19.62
C THR A 9 19.24 -19.87 18.31
N TYR A 10 18.53 -18.74 18.21
CA TYR A 10 19.14 -17.44 17.88
C TYR A 10 18.21 -16.21 17.95
N TYR A 11 16.88 -16.33 18.08
CA TYR A 11 16.00 -15.14 18.01
C TYR A 11 15.32 -14.67 19.31
N GLU A 12 15.58 -15.29 20.47
CA GLU A 12 14.95 -14.87 21.74
C GLU A 12 15.80 -13.93 22.61
N GLN A 13 17.00 -13.54 22.19
CA GLN A 13 17.89 -12.74 23.06
C GLN A 13 17.89 -11.23 22.80
N ILE A 14 17.11 -10.72 21.83
CA ILE A 14 16.95 -9.26 21.61
C ILE A 14 15.62 -8.73 22.19
N GLY A 15 14.63 -9.58 22.42
CA GLY A 15 13.30 -9.17 22.92
C GLY A 15 13.18 -8.91 24.43
N ARG A 16 14.20 -9.19 25.25
CA ARG A 16 14.13 -9.05 26.72
C ARG A 16 15.05 -7.98 27.32
N SER A 17 15.82 -7.26 26.51
CA SER A 17 16.69 -6.17 27.00
C SER A 17 16.12 -4.76 26.80
N LEU A 18 14.99 -4.58 26.12
CA LEU A 18 14.38 -3.26 25.89
C LEU A 18 13.21 -2.93 26.85
N ILE A 19 12.64 -3.93 27.53
CA ILE A 19 11.49 -3.73 28.43
C ILE A 19 11.88 -3.16 29.80
N ASN A 20 13.16 -3.16 30.17
CA ASN A 20 13.65 -2.57 31.43
C ASN A 20 14.41 -1.25 31.26
N PHE A 21 14.43 -0.64 30.06
CA PHE A 21 15.14 0.64 29.85
C PHE A 21 14.27 1.80 29.31
N LEU A 22 13.01 1.56 28.93
CA LEU A 22 12.07 2.65 28.61
C LEU A 22 10.87 2.58 29.56
N GLY A 23 10.99 3.33 30.64
CA GLY A 23 9.89 3.55 31.57
C GLY A 23 8.74 4.26 30.88
N GLY A 24 7.64 3.54 30.74
CA GLY A 24 6.29 4.07 30.85
C GLY A 24 5.81 5.01 29.76
N TYR A 25 5.62 4.54 28.53
CA TYR A 25 4.65 5.10 27.58
C TYR A 25 4.12 3.98 26.71
N LEU A 26 2.91 3.50 27.02
CA LEU A 26 2.11 2.65 26.14
C LEU A 26 0.67 3.11 26.33
N SER A 27 0.21 3.95 25.39
CA SER A 27 -1.19 4.32 25.25
C SER A 27 -2.05 3.05 25.19
N PHE A 28 -3.21 3.10 25.87
CA PHE A 28 -4.21 2.01 25.87
C PHE A 28 -4.66 1.62 24.45
N TYR A 29 -4.44 2.46 23.44
CA TYR A 29 -4.73 2.18 22.03
C TYR A 29 -3.69 1.25 21.37
N CYS A 30 -2.38 1.43 21.62
CA CYS A 30 -1.36 0.53 21.07
C CYS A 30 -1.47 -0.90 21.63
N LEU A 31 -1.84 -1.04 22.92
CA LEU A 31 -2.08 -2.36 23.50
C LEU A 31 -3.33 -3.02 22.90
N LYS A 32 -4.38 -2.25 22.57
CA LYS A 32 -5.59 -2.74 21.89
C LYS A 32 -5.31 -3.16 20.45
N ILE A 33 -4.54 -2.40 19.68
CA ILE A 33 -4.16 -2.76 18.31
C ILE A 33 -3.27 -4.02 18.34
N TYR A 34 -2.28 -4.09 19.23
CA TYR A 34 -1.41 -5.26 19.35
C TYR A 34 -2.15 -6.51 19.82
N LEU A 35 -3.09 -6.39 20.79
CA LEU A 35 -3.96 -7.51 21.20
C LEU A 35 -4.97 -7.89 20.12
N THR A 36 -5.51 -6.95 19.35
CA THR A 36 -6.46 -7.23 18.27
C THR A 36 -5.75 -7.94 17.11
N ILE A 37 -4.55 -7.51 16.74
CA ILE A 37 -3.69 -8.18 15.76
C ILE A 37 -3.32 -9.59 16.24
N GLN A 38 -2.95 -9.78 17.51
CA GLN A 38 -2.68 -11.13 18.02
C GLN A 38 -3.93 -12.01 18.08
N ILE A 39 -5.10 -11.46 18.43
CA ILE A 39 -6.36 -12.20 18.44
C ILE A 39 -6.77 -12.56 17.02
N ASP A 40 -6.64 -11.67 16.02
CA ASP A 40 -6.92 -11.97 14.62
C ASP A 40 -5.92 -12.98 14.03
N PHE A 41 -4.63 -12.89 14.37
CA PHE A 41 -3.63 -13.86 13.92
C PHE A 41 -3.86 -15.24 14.55
N THR A 42 -4.30 -15.28 15.82
CA THR A 42 -4.66 -16.52 16.51
C THR A 42 -6.00 -17.06 16.03
N TYR A 43 -6.98 -16.20 15.73
CA TYR A 43 -8.27 -16.57 15.15
C TYR A 43 -8.10 -17.07 13.72
N GLN A 44 -7.31 -16.41 12.87
CA GLN A 44 -6.95 -16.89 11.54
C GLN A 44 -6.17 -18.22 11.61
N LYS A 45 -5.24 -18.38 12.56
CA LYS A 45 -4.61 -19.69 12.80
C LYS A 45 -5.63 -20.74 13.21
N THR A 46 -6.56 -20.44 14.12
CA THR A 46 -7.57 -21.40 14.60
C THR A 46 -8.63 -21.72 13.54
N VAL A 47 -8.99 -20.76 12.68
CA VAL A 47 -9.86 -20.96 11.52
C VAL A 47 -9.12 -21.77 10.44
N SER A 48 -7.84 -21.51 10.17
CA SER A 48 -7.03 -22.33 9.26
C SER A 48 -6.89 -23.78 9.76
N TYR A 49 -6.78 -23.99 11.08
CA TYR A 49 -6.65 -25.32 11.68
C TYR A 49 -8.00 -26.05 11.79
N SER A 50 -9.09 -25.35 12.14
CA SER A 50 -10.44 -25.94 12.25
C SER A 50 -11.17 -26.08 10.91
N TYR A 51 -10.81 -25.29 9.89
CA TYR A 51 -11.27 -25.50 8.52
C TYR A 51 -10.66 -26.77 7.92
N ASN A 52 -9.42 -27.12 8.32
CA ASN A 52 -8.79 -28.39 7.95
C ASN A 52 -9.44 -29.62 8.60
N GLU A 53 -10.02 -29.52 9.80
CA GLU A 53 -10.64 -30.67 10.48
C GLU A 53 -12.08 -30.98 10.04
N ARG A 54 -12.83 -30.03 9.46
CA ARG A 54 -14.23 -30.28 9.02
C ARG A 54 -14.38 -30.96 7.66
N TYR A 55 -13.29 -31.26 6.96
CA TYR A 55 -13.29 -31.96 5.67
C TYR A 55 -12.91 -33.46 5.76
N HIS A 56 -13.01 -34.09 6.93
CA HIS A 56 -12.73 -35.53 7.10
C HIS A 56 -13.98 -36.37 7.40
N SER A 57 -15.00 -36.25 6.54
CA SER A 57 -15.99 -37.32 6.38
C SER A 57 -16.16 -37.65 4.89
N GLY A 58 -15.25 -38.50 4.39
CA GLY A 58 -15.42 -39.23 3.14
C GLY A 58 -14.98 -38.51 1.86
N SER A 59 -13.69 -38.52 1.54
CA SER A 59 -13.20 -38.66 0.15
C SER A 59 -11.68 -38.81 0.14
N LYS A 60 -11.20 -39.57 -0.85
CA LYS A 60 -9.83 -40.07 -1.12
C LYS A 60 -8.69 -39.16 -0.66
N GLU A 61 -7.63 -39.78 -0.11
CA GLU A 61 -6.30 -39.18 0.09
C GLU A 61 -5.85 -38.47 -1.20
N ARG A 62 -6.03 -37.15 -1.26
CA ARG A 62 -5.38 -36.30 -2.27
C ARG A 62 -4.00 -35.98 -1.72
N ASN A 63 -2.95 -36.42 -2.42
CA ASN A 63 -1.61 -35.90 -2.20
C ASN A 63 -1.69 -34.37 -2.31
N SER A 64 -1.49 -33.67 -1.21
CA SER A 64 -1.43 -32.21 -1.17
C SER A 64 -0.18 -31.77 -1.93
N PHE A 65 -0.27 -31.64 -3.25
CA PHE A 65 0.75 -30.95 -4.03
C PHE A 65 0.77 -29.50 -3.54
N MET A 66 1.82 -29.14 -2.81
CA MET A 66 2.02 -27.75 -2.40
C MET A 66 2.25 -26.93 -3.68
N VAL A 67 1.31 -26.06 -4.00
CA VAL A 67 1.41 -25.17 -5.16
C VAL A 67 2.61 -24.24 -4.96
N LYS A 68 3.39 -24.06 -6.03
CA LYS A 68 4.55 -23.15 -6.03
C LYS A 68 4.08 -21.72 -5.76
N THR A 69 4.92 -20.93 -5.14
CA THR A 69 4.66 -19.51 -4.91
C THR A 69 5.77 -18.64 -5.49
N ILE A 70 5.44 -17.37 -5.73
CA ILE A 70 6.37 -16.32 -6.14
C ILE A 70 6.08 -15.06 -5.34
N THR A 71 7.12 -14.40 -4.83
CA THR A 71 6.99 -13.12 -4.11
C THR A 71 6.78 -11.95 -5.06
N ALA A 72 6.28 -10.82 -4.55
CA ALA A 72 6.19 -9.58 -5.33
C ALA A 72 7.57 -9.12 -5.86
N GLU A 73 8.62 -9.27 -5.06
CA GLU A 73 10.00 -8.98 -5.44
C GLU A 73 10.48 -9.84 -6.62
N GLU A 74 10.28 -11.16 -6.53
CA GLU A 74 10.70 -12.07 -7.61
C GLU A 74 9.93 -11.78 -8.90
N LEU A 75 8.61 -11.56 -8.80
CA LEU A 75 7.79 -11.17 -9.96
C LEU A 75 8.30 -9.85 -10.56
N PHE A 76 8.61 -8.86 -9.72
CA PHE A 76 9.11 -7.56 -10.18
C PHE A 76 10.44 -7.69 -10.92
N ARG A 77 11.37 -8.50 -10.40
CA ARG A 77 12.64 -8.79 -11.10
C ARG A 77 12.42 -9.45 -12.45
N LYS A 78 11.45 -10.36 -12.57
CA LYS A 78 11.10 -11.02 -13.84
C LYS A 78 10.50 -10.03 -14.84
N VAL A 79 9.61 -9.15 -14.38
CA VAL A 79 9.04 -8.06 -15.19
C VAL A 79 10.14 -7.13 -15.69
N LYS A 80 11.03 -6.65 -14.81
CA LYS A 80 12.18 -5.81 -15.19
C LYS A 80 13.16 -6.49 -16.13
N ALA A 81 13.25 -7.82 -16.09
CA ALA A 81 14.09 -8.60 -17.00
C ALA A 81 13.41 -8.89 -18.36
N GLU A 82 12.22 -8.31 -18.61
CA GLU A 82 11.40 -8.53 -19.81
C GLU A 82 11.12 -10.02 -20.06
N GLU A 83 11.02 -10.83 -18.99
CA GLU A 83 10.64 -12.24 -19.14
C GLU A 83 9.20 -12.32 -19.70
N ALA A 84 8.96 -13.27 -20.61
CA ALA A 84 7.62 -13.54 -21.10
C ALA A 84 6.82 -14.28 -20.01
N LEU A 85 5.84 -13.60 -19.42
CA LEU A 85 5.05 -14.10 -18.29
C LEU A 85 3.58 -14.23 -18.68
N VAL A 86 2.86 -15.17 -18.05
CA VAL A 86 1.40 -15.23 -18.11
C VAL A 86 0.86 -14.97 -16.71
N LEU A 87 0.09 -13.90 -16.54
CA LEU A 87 -0.57 -13.55 -15.29
C LEU A 87 -2.07 -13.84 -15.42
N VAL A 88 -2.62 -14.53 -14.43
CA VAL A 88 -4.05 -14.86 -14.38
C VAL A 88 -4.66 -14.23 -13.14
N ASP A 89 -5.43 -13.17 -13.32
CA ASP A 89 -6.16 -12.53 -12.23
C ASP A 89 -7.53 -13.18 -12.03
N VAL A 90 -7.73 -13.78 -10.86
CA VAL A 90 -8.98 -14.49 -10.53
C VAL A 90 -10.02 -13.65 -9.78
N ARG A 91 -9.81 -12.34 -9.68
CA ARG A 91 -10.78 -11.41 -9.12
C ARG A 91 -11.95 -11.21 -10.09
N ALA A 92 -13.03 -10.64 -9.55
CA ALA A 92 -14.12 -10.16 -10.37
C ALA A 92 -13.64 -8.99 -11.25
N GLU A 93 -14.28 -8.84 -12.41
CA GLU A 93 -13.91 -7.90 -13.47
C GLU A 93 -13.82 -6.44 -12.97
N ASP A 94 -14.72 -6.03 -12.07
CA ASP A 94 -14.72 -4.70 -11.46
C ASP A 94 -13.41 -4.40 -10.71
N LYS A 95 -12.89 -5.36 -9.95
CA LYS A 95 -11.63 -5.21 -9.21
C LYS A 95 -10.42 -5.26 -10.11
N TYR A 96 -10.49 -6.07 -11.16
CA TYR A 96 -9.45 -6.17 -12.18
C TYR A 96 -9.33 -4.86 -12.97
N ASN A 97 -10.46 -4.30 -13.41
CA ASN A 97 -10.52 -3.02 -14.13
C ASN A 97 -10.05 -1.84 -13.29
N HIS A 98 -10.20 -1.91 -11.96
CA HIS A 98 -9.71 -0.85 -11.07
C HIS A 98 -8.18 -0.80 -10.98
N PHE A 99 -7.52 -1.96 -10.98
CA PHE A 99 -6.07 -2.07 -11.00
C PHE A 99 -5.69 -3.51 -11.34
N HIS A 100 -4.72 -3.72 -12.21
CA HIS A 100 -4.08 -5.01 -12.45
C HIS A 100 -2.60 -4.79 -12.85
N ILE A 101 -1.83 -5.86 -12.94
CA ILE A 101 -0.41 -5.76 -13.26
C ILE A 101 -0.26 -5.68 -14.78
N GLU A 102 0.12 -4.50 -15.27
CA GLU A 102 0.41 -4.26 -16.68
C GLU A 102 1.92 -4.13 -16.91
N ALA A 103 2.47 -4.92 -17.84
CA ALA A 103 3.83 -4.74 -18.34
C ALA A 103 3.93 -5.31 -19.77
N ASN A 104 4.86 -4.78 -20.58
CA ASN A 104 4.96 -5.07 -22.02
C ASN A 104 5.08 -6.57 -22.36
N THR A 105 5.72 -7.35 -21.49
CA THR A 105 5.98 -8.79 -21.71
C THR A 105 5.05 -9.71 -20.92
N VAL A 106 4.05 -9.15 -20.22
CA VAL A 106 3.07 -9.91 -19.43
C VAL A 106 1.82 -10.13 -20.28
N GLU A 107 1.52 -11.40 -20.57
CA GLU A 107 0.21 -11.84 -21.04
C GLU A 107 -0.75 -11.84 -19.85
N ASP A 108 -1.52 -10.76 -19.71
CA ASP A 108 -2.46 -10.55 -18.61
C ASP A 108 -3.88 -11.03 -18.96
N ILE A 109 -4.45 -11.88 -18.10
CA ILE A 109 -5.72 -12.59 -18.35
C ILE A 109 -6.60 -12.49 -17.10
N ASN A 110 -7.78 -11.88 -17.22
CA ASN A 110 -8.78 -11.92 -16.16
C ASN A 110 -9.71 -13.14 -16.30
N VAL A 111 -9.73 -14.02 -15.29
CA VAL A 111 -10.63 -15.18 -15.22
C VAL A 111 -11.28 -15.24 -13.84
N PRO A 112 -12.49 -14.70 -13.65
CA PRO A 112 -13.15 -14.69 -12.36
C PRO A 112 -13.16 -16.08 -11.69
N LYS A 113 -12.77 -16.13 -10.42
CA LYS A 113 -12.67 -17.38 -9.64
C LYS A 113 -13.91 -18.28 -9.70
N THR A 114 -15.10 -17.71 -9.91
CA THR A 114 -16.36 -18.45 -10.09
C THR A 114 -16.30 -19.38 -11.29
N GLU A 115 -15.65 -18.97 -12.38
CA GLU A 115 -15.46 -19.81 -13.56
C GLU A 115 -14.50 -20.96 -13.27
N ILE A 116 -13.42 -20.70 -12.53
CA ILE A 116 -12.46 -21.75 -12.15
C ILE A 116 -13.09 -22.70 -11.12
N PHE A 117 -13.93 -22.24 -10.20
CA PHE A 117 -14.54 -23.12 -9.20
C PHE A 117 -15.49 -24.16 -9.80
N THR A 118 -16.15 -23.86 -10.91
CA THR A 118 -16.98 -24.87 -11.62
C THR A 118 -16.17 -26.06 -12.15
N PHE A 119 -14.83 -25.94 -12.23
CA PHE A 119 -13.97 -27.08 -12.54
C PHE A 119 -14.01 -28.14 -11.43
N GLU A 120 -14.38 -27.84 -10.20
CA GLU A 120 -14.48 -28.89 -9.17
C GLU A 120 -15.52 -29.97 -9.57
N ASP A 121 -16.57 -29.59 -10.28
CA ASP A 121 -17.71 -30.46 -10.59
C ASP A 121 -17.80 -30.88 -12.08
N GLU A 122 -17.26 -30.08 -13.01
CA GLU A 122 -17.36 -30.32 -14.46
C GLU A 122 -16.03 -30.81 -15.07
N VAL A 123 -15.92 -32.13 -15.27
CA VAL A 123 -14.67 -32.79 -15.71
C VAL A 123 -14.25 -32.41 -17.14
N GLU A 124 -15.20 -32.15 -18.04
CA GLU A 124 -14.93 -31.82 -19.45
C GLU A 124 -14.75 -30.31 -19.69
N LYS A 125 -14.92 -29.47 -18.66
CA LYS A 125 -14.84 -28.02 -18.82
C LYS A 125 -13.41 -27.58 -19.15
N VAL A 126 -13.30 -26.76 -20.19
CA VAL A 126 -12.07 -26.07 -20.59
C VAL A 126 -12.31 -24.57 -20.46
N ILE A 127 -11.32 -23.81 -20.02
CA ILE A 127 -11.30 -22.36 -20.08
C ILE A 127 -10.36 -22.02 -21.25
N PRO A 128 -10.90 -21.67 -22.44
CA PRO A 128 -10.09 -21.55 -23.66
C PRO A 128 -8.97 -20.51 -23.57
N GLN A 129 -9.15 -19.51 -22.71
CA GLN A 129 -8.18 -18.43 -22.47
C GLN A 129 -6.96 -18.87 -21.64
N LEU A 130 -6.99 -20.01 -20.93
CA LEU A 130 -5.86 -20.44 -20.11
C LEU A 130 -4.89 -21.36 -20.89
N PRO A 131 -3.61 -20.98 -21.05
CA PRO A 131 -2.64 -21.83 -21.75
C PRO A 131 -2.25 -23.05 -20.91
N LYS A 132 -2.36 -24.25 -21.49
CA LYS A 132 -1.92 -25.51 -20.85
C LYS A 132 -0.41 -25.76 -20.92
N ASN A 133 0.30 -25.12 -21.85
CA ASN A 133 1.70 -25.38 -22.17
C ASN A 133 2.66 -24.27 -21.70
N LYS A 134 2.18 -23.32 -20.90
CA LYS A 134 2.96 -22.24 -20.31
C LYS A 134 2.76 -22.24 -18.80
N GLY A 135 3.81 -21.87 -18.06
CA GLY A 135 3.67 -21.57 -16.64
C GLY A 135 2.84 -20.30 -16.43
N MET A 136 1.87 -20.36 -15.51
CA MET A 136 0.97 -19.24 -15.21
C MET A 136 1.13 -18.79 -13.76
N ILE A 137 1.13 -17.48 -13.55
CA ILE A 137 1.14 -16.86 -12.23
C ILE A 137 -0.29 -16.45 -11.88
N ILE A 138 -0.88 -17.10 -10.88
CA ILE A 138 -2.26 -16.87 -10.45
C ILE A 138 -2.25 -15.83 -9.34
N THR A 139 -3.07 -14.78 -9.48
CA THR A 139 -3.19 -13.73 -8.48
C THR A 139 -4.65 -13.42 -8.12
N CYS A 140 -4.84 -12.85 -6.94
CA CYS A 140 -6.10 -12.24 -6.53
C CYS A 140 -5.79 -11.07 -5.59
N THR A 141 -6.75 -10.62 -4.78
CA THR A 141 -6.50 -9.48 -3.86
C THR A 141 -5.39 -9.80 -2.85
N THR A 142 -5.54 -10.90 -2.09
CA THR A 142 -4.63 -11.25 -0.97
C THR A 142 -3.95 -12.62 -1.11
N GLY A 143 -4.07 -13.27 -2.27
CA GLY A 143 -3.54 -14.61 -2.54
C GLY A 143 -4.48 -15.78 -2.19
N ASN A 144 -5.39 -15.64 -1.23
CA ASN A 144 -6.23 -16.76 -0.76
C ASN A 144 -7.07 -17.44 -1.86
N SER A 145 -7.80 -16.65 -2.67
CA SER A 145 -8.57 -17.21 -3.79
C SER A 145 -7.66 -17.74 -4.91
N ALA A 146 -6.47 -17.17 -5.07
CA ALA A 146 -5.52 -17.59 -6.08
C ALA A 146 -4.98 -18.98 -5.74
N THR A 147 -4.64 -19.23 -4.47
CA THR A 147 -4.24 -20.56 -3.98
C THR A 147 -5.31 -21.61 -4.26
N LYS A 148 -6.59 -21.30 -3.98
CA LYS A 148 -7.68 -22.24 -4.27
C LYS A 148 -7.79 -22.52 -5.78
N CYS A 149 -7.78 -21.47 -6.61
CA CYS A 149 -7.84 -21.64 -8.07
C CYS A 149 -6.64 -22.41 -8.60
N ALA A 150 -5.43 -22.14 -8.10
CA ALA A 150 -4.22 -22.82 -8.50
C ALA A 150 -4.24 -24.31 -8.14
N ASN A 151 -4.77 -24.71 -6.98
CA ASN A 151 -4.95 -26.13 -6.66
C ASN A 151 -5.87 -26.83 -7.69
N ILE A 152 -7.01 -26.22 -8.05
CA ILE A 152 -7.96 -26.77 -9.02
C ILE A 152 -7.34 -26.90 -10.42
N LEU A 153 -6.51 -25.92 -10.81
CA LEU A 153 -5.78 -25.92 -12.08
C LEU A 153 -4.63 -26.94 -12.06
N ALA A 154 -3.89 -27.06 -10.95
CA ALA A 154 -2.83 -28.05 -10.78
C ALA A 154 -3.36 -29.48 -10.89
N ASP A 155 -4.54 -29.77 -10.32
CA ASP A 155 -5.26 -31.05 -10.45
C ASP A 155 -5.64 -31.39 -11.91
N ARG A 156 -5.47 -30.43 -12.85
CA ARG A 156 -5.73 -30.56 -14.29
C ARG A 156 -4.49 -30.39 -15.16
N ASP A 157 -3.33 -30.59 -14.54
CA ASP A 157 -2.00 -30.55 -15.17
C ASP A 157 -1.61 -29.17 -15.73
N TYR A 158 -2.17 -28.08 -15.20
CA TYR A 158 -1.66 -26.74 -15.48
C TYR A 158 -0.42 -26.45 -14.61
N ASP A 159 0.64 -25.88 -15.19
CA ASP A 159 1.79 -25.39 -14.43
C ASP A 159 1.46 -24.02 -13.85
N VAL A 160 1.17 -23.98 -12.55
CA VAL A 160 0.71 -22.78 -11.84
C VAL A 160 1.63 -22.42 -10.68
N THR A 161 1.83 -21.12 -10.52
CA THR A 161 2.52 -20.50 -9.39
C THR A 161 1.60 -19.43 -8.81
N VAL A 162 1.55 -19.26 -7.49
CA VAL A 162 0.69 -18.26 -6.84
C VAL A 162 1.51 -17.05 -6.44
N LEU A 163 1.03 -15.84 -6.75
CA LEU A 163 1.60 -14.61 -6.22
C LEU A 163 1.30 -14.48 -4.72
N GLU A 164 2.34 -14.52 -3.88
CA GLU A 164 2.22 -14.39 -2.44
C GLU A 164 1.66 -13.02 -2.06
N GLY A 165 0.65 -12.99 -1.19
CA GLY A 165 -0.03 -11.75 -0.81
C GLY A 165 -0.85 -11.09 -1.92
N GLY A 166 -0.85 -11.64 -3.14
CA GLY A 166 -1.63 -11.16 -4.27
C GLY A 166 -1.29 -9.73 -4.70
N ILE A 167 -2.28 -9.06 -5.28
CA ILE A 167 -2.18 -7.67 -5.74
C ILE A 167 -1.85 -6.70 -4.59
N THR A 168 -2.31 -6.95 -3.37
CA THR A 168 -1.98 -6.09 -2.22
C THR A 168 -0.47 -6.05 -1.97
N ALA A 169 0.19 -7.21 -1.89
CA ALA A 169 1.63 -7.28 -1.71
C ALA A 169 2.40 -6.74 -2.92
N TRP A 170 1.87 -6.91 -4.13
CA TRP A 170 2.45 -6.30 -5.33
C TRP A 170 2.45 -4.76 -5.25
N LYS A 171 1.30 -4.14 -4.95
CA LYS A 171 1.18 -2.67 -4.85
C LYS A 171 2.12 -2.08 -3.80
N GLU A 172 2.18 -2.72 -2.63
CA GLU A 172 3.10 -2.31 -1.56
C GLU A 172 4.56 -2.39 -2.01
N TYR A 173 4.94 -3.48 -2.68
CA TYR A 173 6.31 -3.66 -3.16
C TYR A 173 6.70 -2.62 -4.21
N VAL A 174 5.87 -2.38 -5.23
CA VAL A 174 6.19 -1.41 -6.29
C VAL A 174 6.18 0.03 -5.79
N SER A 175 5.31 0.36 -4.84
CA SER A 175 5.32 1.66 -4.17
C SER A 175 6.65 1.87 -3.44
N ASN A 176 7.06 0.92 -2.59
CA ASN A 176 8.32 1.00 -1.85
C ASN A 176 9.55 1.06 -2.79
N GLU A 177 9.59 0.25 -3.86
CA GLU A 177 10.68 0.32 -4.84
C GLU A 177 10.75 1.71 -5.49
N SER A 178 9.60 2.30 -5.86
CA SER A 178 9.56 3.61 -6.49
C SER A 178 10.07 4.72 -5.57
N ILE A 179 9.73 4.63 -4.27
CA ILE A 179 10.16 5.55 -3.23
C ILE A 179 11.68 5.45 -3.03
N GLU A 180 12.19 4.24 -2.82
CA GLU A 180 13.63 3.98 -2.64
C GLU A 180 14.42 4.46 -3.86
N ARG A 181 13.96 4.11 -5.07
CA ARG A 181 14.61 4.50 -6.31
C ARG A 181 14.66 6.02 -6.46
N MET A 182 13.55 6.71 -6.29
CA MET A 182 13.50 8.18 -6.37
C MET A 182 14.45 8.82 -5.37
N TRP A 183 14.50 8.30 -4.14
CA TRP A 183 15.37 8.82 -3.11
C TRP A 183 16.86 8.62 -3.44
N GLU A 184 17.24 7.45 -3.95
CA GLU A 184 18.62 7.20 -4.38
C GLU A 184 19.03 8.09 -5.55
N GLU A 185 18.15 8.27 -6.54
CA GLU A 185 18.38 9.18 -7.65
C GLU A 185 18.55 10.64 -7.18
N PHE A 186 17.69 11.08 -6.26
CA PHE A 186 17.77 12.39 -5.61
C PHE A 186 19.08 12.58 -4.83
N LYS A 187 19.50 11.61 -4.01
CA LYS A 187 20.76 11.69 -3.24
C LYS A 187 21.99 11.75 -4.14
N ARG A 188 21.95 11.11 -5.31
CA ARG A 188 23.08 11.14 -6.27
C ARG A 188 23.37 12.56 -6.77
N ILE A 189 22.34 13.39 -6.92
CA ILE A 189 22.47 14.80 -7.32
C ILE A 189 22.55 15.76 -6.11
N HIS A 190 22.04 15.35 -4.95
CA HIS A 190 22.09 16.10 -3.68
C HIS A 190 22.81 15.29 -2.59
N PRO A 191 24.15 15.21 -2.62
CA PRO A 191 24.91 14.36 -1.70
C PRO A 191 24.83 14.80 -0.21
N ASN A 192 24.31 16.00 0.05
CA ASN A 192 24.06 16.52 1.40
C ASN A 192 22.59 16.39 1.84
N ALA A 193 21.77 15.63 1.11
CA ALA A 193 20.40 15.31 1.52
C ALA A 193 20.41 14.61 2.89
N PRO A 194 19.38 14.81 3.74
CA PRO A 194 19.29 14.15 5.04
C PRO A 194 19.19 12.63 4.89
N GLU A 195 19.44 11.89 5.97
CA GLU A 195 19.20 10.44 5.98
C GLU A 195 17.71 10.10 6.04
N GLN A 196 16.91 10.97 6.67
CA GLN A 196 15.48 10.77 6.90
C GLN A 196 14.65 11.61 5.92
N TYR A 197 13.58 11.01 5.44
CA TYR A 197 12.53 11.60 4.62
C TYR A 197 11.20 10.92 4.95
N GLU A 198 10.10 11.54 4.55
CA GLU A 198 8.76 10.95 4.62
C GLU A 198 8.21 10.74 3.20
N ALA A 199 7.26 9.83 3.03
CA ALA A 199 6.61 9.58 1.75
C ALA A 199 5.10 9.50 1.95
N TRP A 200 4.34 10.33 1.23
CA TRP A 200 2.89 10.44 1.39
C TRP A 200 2.23 11.06 0.15
N SER A 201 0.92 10.82 -0.01
CA SER A 201 0.10 11.39 -1.09
C SER A 201 -0.82 12.49 -0.56
N PHE A 202 -1.12 13.48 -1.39
CA PHE A 202 -2.13 14.49 -1.06
C PHE A 202 -3.55 13.93 -1.13
N GLY A 203 -4.45 14.51 -0.33
CA GLY A 203 -5.87 14.19 -0.39
C GLY A 203 -6.23 12.81 0.18
N ASN A 204 -7.50 12.46 0.07
CA ASN A 204 -8.06 11.23 0.65
C ASN A 204 -8.63 10.26 -0.41
N SER A 205 -8.35 10.51 -1.69
CA SER A 205 -8.76 9.64 -2.80
C SER A 205 -7.66 9.56 -3.85
N LYS A 206 -7.64 8.45 -4.60
CA LYS A 206 -6.69 8.25 -5.70
C LYS A 206 -6.70 9.42 -6.69
N GLN A 207 -7.88 9.85 -7.13
CA GLN A 207 -8.00 10.94 -8.10
C GLN A 207 -7.41 12.25 -7.56
N MET A 208 -7.71 12.57 -6.29
CA MET A 208 -7.19 13.79 -5.66
C MET A 208 -5.67 13.72 -5.49
N ALA A 209 -5.12 12.55 -5.13
CA ALA A 209 -3.68 12.35 -5.08
C ALA A 209 -3.02 12.55 -6.44
N ASP A 210 -3.59 12.00 -7.52
CA ASP A 210 -3.10 12.19 -8.89
C ASP A 210 -3.11 13.68 -9.28
N GLU A 211 -4.25 14.36 -9.12
CA GLU A 211 -4.43 15.78 -9.49
C GLU A 211 -3.52 16.72 -8.70
N LEU A 212 -3.41 16.53 -7.38
CA LEU A 212 -2.61 17.40 -6.51
C LEU A 212 -1.11 17.13 -6.68
N ALA A 213 -0.70 15.89 -6.91
CA ALA A 213 0.69 15.57 -7.18
C ALA A 213 1.15 16.13 -8.53
N GLU A 214 0.28 16.16 -9.55
CA GLU A 214 0.56 16.83 -10.83
C GLU A 214 0.81 18.33 -10.64
N LEU A 215 -0.04 19.02 -9.85
CA LEU A 215 0.18 20.44 -9.54
C LEU A 215 1.53 20.71 -8.84
N VAL A 216 2.00 19.78 -8.01
CA VAL A 216 3.34 19.87 -7.38
C VAL A 216 4.43 19.70 -8.43
N VAL A 217 4.33 18.69 -9.29
CA VAL A 217 5.30 18.41 -10.36
C VAL A 217 5.41 19.58 -11.35
N GLU A 218 4.30 20.27 -11.63
CA GLU A 218 4.26 21.48 -12.45
C GLU A 218 4.82 22.72 -11.74
N GLY A 219 4.94 22.69 -10.41
CA GLY A 219 5.37 23.82 -9.58
C GLY A 219 4.25 24.84 -9.30
N THR A 220 3.00 24.49 -9.59
CA THR A 220 1.82 25.32 -9.28
C THR A 220 1.45 25.23 -7.81
N LYS A 221 1.44 24.01 -7.25
CA LYS A 221 1.22 23.75 -5.81
C LYS A 221 2.55 23.73 -5.08
N THR A 222 2.70 24.66 -4.14
CA THR A 222 3.91 24.89 -3.31
C THR A 222 3.57 25.10 -1.83
N ALA A 223 2.33 24.82 -1.45
CA ALA A 223 1.84 24.89 -0.10
C ALA A 223 0.79 23.81 0.17
N THR A 224 0.62 23.47 1.44
CA THR A 224 -0.38 22.52 1.94
C THR A 224 -0.92 22.97 3.29
N SER A 225 -2.08 22.46 3.65
CA SER A 225 -2.72 22.70 4.94
C SER A 225 -3.19 21.40 5.58
N SER A 226 -2.95 21.25 6.88
CA SER A 226 -3.47 20.13 7.68
C SER A 226 -4.12 20.61 8.97
N ASN A 227 -4.95 19.75 9.55
CA ASN A 227 -5.71 20.06 10.74
C ASN A 227 -4.85 19.85 11.99
N TYR A 228 -4.49 20.95 12.68
CA TYR A 228 -3.62 20.90 13.85
C TYR A 228 -4.18 20.01 14.97
N THR A 229 -5.50 19.96 15.11
CA THR A 229 -6.16 19.17 16.18
C THR A 229 -5.86 17.68 16.09
N LEU A 230 -5.64 17.14 14.88
CA LEU A 230 -5.32 15.72 14.71
C LEU A 230 -3.96 15.38 15.31
N TYR A 231 -2.94 16.24 15.11
CA TYR A 231 -1.63 16.09 15.73
C TYR A 231 -1.71 16.02 17.26
N GLU A 232 -2.56 16.85 17.89
CA GLU A 232 -2.73 16.82 19.35
C GLU A 232 -3.42 15.54 19.85
N ILE A 233 -4.39 15.03 19.10
CA ILE A 233 -5.14 13.83 19.47
C ILE A 233 -4.26 12.58 19.30
N GLU A 234 -3.45 12.56 18.26
CA GLU A 234 -2.61 11.41 17.87
C GLU A 234 -1.23 11.43 18.55
N ASP A 235 -0.90 12.52 19.27
CA ASP A 235 0.41 12.77 19.89
C ASP A 235 1.54 12.75 18.85
N GLU A 236 1.25 13.32 17.67
CA GLU A 236 2.19 13.41 16.55
C GLU A 236 2.88 14.78 16.49
N PRO A 237 4.18 14.83 16.14
CA PRO A 237 4.88 16.09 16.01
C PRO A 237 4.40 16.87 14.78
N LEU A 238 4.38 18.20 14.89
CA LEU A 238 4.20 19.05 13.73
C LEU A 238 5.35 18.88 12.72
N PRO A 239 5.09 19.11 11.42
CA PRO A 239 6.13 19.15 10.42
C PRO A 239 7.18 20.23 10.75
N MET A 240 8.41 20.00 10.30
CA MET A 240 9.54 20.88 10.56
C MET A 240 10.12 21.47 9.28
N VAL A 241 10.58 22.72 9.35
CA VAL A 241 11.32 23.34 8.26
C VAL A 241 12.57 22.52 7.95
N GLY A 242 12.77 22.20 6.68
CA GLY A 242 13.86 21.36 6.19
C GLY A 242 13.50 19.88 6.02
N LEU A 243 12.31 19.45 6.45
CA LEU A 243 11.80 18.10 6.20
C LEU A 243 11.70 17.85 4.69
N HIS A 244 12.21 16.71 4.24
CA HIS A 244 12.10 16.26 2.86
C HIS A 244 10.96 15.25 2.76
N ASN A 245 10.08 15.47 1.80
CA ASN A 245 8.92 14.64 1.55
C ASN A 245 8.96 14.12 0.12
N ILE A 246 8.72 12.83 -0.06
CA ILE A 246 8.43 12.21 -1.33
C ILE A 246 6.92 12.25 -1.53
N ILE A 247 6.48 12.93 -2.59
CA ILE A 247 5.08 13.01 -2.97
C ILE A 247 4.74 11.80 -3.82
N LEU A 248 3.68 11.10 -3.41
CA LEU A 248 3.13 9.95 -4.11
C LEU A 248 1.91 10.35 -4.94
N ASP A 249 1.75 9.72 -6.09
CA ASP A 249 0.50 9.77 -6.88
C ASP A 249 -0.59 8.89 -6.25
N GLY A 250 -1.74 8.81 -6.90
CA GLY A 250 -2.88 8.04 -6.44
C GLY A 250 -2.74 6.52 -6.61
N GLU A 251 -1.71 6.01 -7.30
CA GLU A 251 -1.31 4.60 -7.20
C GLU A 251 -0.30 4.34 -6.06
N GLY A 252 0.15 5.37 -5.36
CA GLY A 252 1.17 5.29 -4.32
C GLY A 252 2.60 5.32 -4.88
N MET A 253 2.78 5.81 -6.10
CA MET A 253 4.08 5.81 -6.78
C MET A 253 4.76 7.15 -6.62
N ALA A 254 6.07 7.14 -6.36
CA ALA A 254 6.83 8.37 -6.13
C ALA A 254 6.92 9.23 -7.39
N VAL A 255 6.53 10.52 -7.29
CA VAL A 255 6.54 11.47 -8.42
C VAL A 255 7.39 12.72 -8.19
N ALA A 256 7.60 13.14 -6.94
CA ALA A 256 8.41 14.31 -6.62
C ALA A 256 9.09 14.20 -5.25
N VAL A 257 10.21 14.91 -5.09
CA VAL A 257 10.82 15.23 -3.80
C VAL A 257 10.64 16.71 -3.54
N VAL A 258 10.01 17.06 -2.42
CA VAL A 258 9.81 18.44 -1.96
C VAL A 258 10.48 18.66 -0.62
N LYS A 259 10.71 19.92 -0.25
CA LYS A 259 11.25 20.29 1.05
C LYS A 259 10.44 21.40 1.69
N THR A 260 10.01 21.19 2.93
CA THR A 260 9.27 22.18 3.70
C THR A 260 10.15 23.39 4.01
N THR A 261 9.69 24.59 3.65
CA THR A 261 10.41 25.87 3.79
C THR A 261 9.83 26.77 4.89
N SER A 262 8.55 26.59 5.24
CA SER A 262 7.88 27.30 6.33
C SER A 262 6.79 26.42 6.92
N VAL A 263 6.58 26.53 8.23
CA VAL A 263 5.44 25.95 8.95
C VAL A 263 4.85 27.02 9.86
N LYS A 264 3.55 27.25 9.77
CA LYS A 264 2.83 28.25 10.59
C LYS A 264 1.50 27.67 11.03
N VAL A 265 1.12 27.89 12.28
CA VAL A 265 -0.23 27.55 12.75
C VAL A 265 -1.06 28.83 12.80
N VAL A 266 -2.16 28.86 12.05
CA VAL A 266 -3.10 30.00 12.01
C VAL A 266 -4.54 29.50 12.10
N PRO A 267 -5.47 30.30 12.64
CA PRO A 267 -6.89 29.95 12.57
C PRO A 267 -7.37 29.84 11.11
N PHE A 268 -8.30 28.92 10.82
CA PHE A 268 -8.87 28.71 9.48
C PHE A 268 -9.33 30.01 8.81
N ASN A 269 -10.02 30.90 9.53
CA ASN A 269 -10.47 32.20 9.03
C ASN A 269 -9.37 33.27 8.87
N LYS A 270 -8.12 32.94 9.20
CA LYS A 270 -6.94 33.79 9.06
C LYS A 270 -5.94 33.27 8.02
N VAL A 271 -6.21 32.14 7.37
CA VAL A 271 -5.45 31.71 6.20
C VAL A 271 -5.52 32.81 5.13
N THR A 272 -4.37 33.16 4.57
CA THR A 272 -4.22 34.30 3.67
C THR A 272 -4.55 33.93 2.22
N GLU A 273 -4.93 34.92 1.42
CA GLU A 273 -5.06 34.76 -0.04
C GLU A 273 -3.76 34.27 -0.69
N GLU A 274 -2.61 34.70 -0.16
CA GLU A 274 -1.29 34.24 -0.61
C GLU A 274 -1.10 32.74 -0.37
N HIS A 275 -1.45 32.21 0.81
CA HIS A 275 -1.34 30.77 1.10
C HIS A 275 -2.26 29.96 0.19
N ALA A 276 -3.53 30.38 0.05
CA ALA A 276 -4.48 29.75 -0.86
C ALA A 276 -3.99 29.75 -2.32
N TYR A 277 -3.34 30.83 -2.76
CA TYR A 277 -2.77 30.91 -4.10
C TYR A 277 -1.60 29.93 -4.29
N LEU A 278 -0.76 29.74 -3.27
CA LEU A 278 0.36 28.80 -3.27
C LEU A 278 -0.09 27.33 -3.19
N GLU A 279 -1.25 27.04 -2.60
CA GLU A 279 -1.86 25.71 -2.62
C GLU A 279 -2.24 25.26 -4.05
N GLY A 280 -2.42 26.21 -4.97
CA GLY A 280 -2.45 25.95 -6.41
C GLY A 280 -3.73 25.29 -6.94
N GLU A 281 -4.71 25.04 -6.09
CA GLU A 281 -5.94 24.32 -6.44
C GLU A 281 -7.04 25.22 -7.02
N GLY A 282 -7.91 24.64 -7.85
CA GLY A 282 -9.06 25.32 -8.43
C GLY A 282 -8.72 26.62 -9.16
N ASP A 283 -9.41 27.71 -8.81
CA ASP A 283 -9.14 29.06 -9.33
C ASP A 283 -8.07 29.83 -8.54
N ARG A 284 -7.41 29.16 -7.58
CA ARG A 284 -6.37 29.69 -6.69
C ARG A 284 -6.83 30.85 -5.82
N SER A 285 -8.14 30.99 -5.61
CA SER A 285 -8.72 31.99 -4.73
C SER A 285 -8.85 31.49 -3.29
N LEU A 286 -8.82 32.42 -2.33
CA LEU A 286 -9.13 32.11 -0.93
C LEU A 286 -10.57 31.58 -0.76
N HIS A 287 -11.50 32.01 -1.62
CA HIS A 287 -12.88 31.52 -1.57
C HIS A 287 -12.93 30.02 -1.88
N TYR A 288 -12.34 29.62 -3.01
CA TYR A 288 -12.25 28.21 -3.40
C TYR A 288 -11.56 27.39 -2.31
N TRP A 289 -10.41 27.88 -1.81
CA TRP A 289 -9.68 27.23 -0.72
C TRP A 289 -10.57 27.01 0.52
N GLN A 290 -11.34 28.03 0.94
CA GLN A 290 -12.23 27.93 2.10
C GLN A 290 -13.37 26.94 1.89
N GLU A 291 -13.89 26.81 0.66
CA GLU A 291 -14.96 25.84 0.37
C GLU A 291 -14.46 24.40 0.47
N VAL A 292 -13.36 24.08 -0.22
CA VAL A 292 -12.84 22.71 -0.28
C VAL A 292 -12.24 22.26 1.06
N HIS A 293 -11.49 23.14 1.74
CA HIS A 293 -10.87 22.81 3.04
C HIS A 293 -11.89 22.72 4.16
N LYS A 294 -12.99 23.48 4.08
CA LYS A 294 -14.07 23.34 5.06
C LYS A 294 -14.68 21.94 5.00
N GLU A 295 -15.02 21.46 3.81
CA GLU A 295 -15.59 20.11 3.64
C GLU A 295 -14.59 19.03 4.11
N PHE A 296 -13.33 19.18 3.72
CA PHE A 296 -12.26 18.26 4.11
C PHE A 296 -12.08 18.19 5.64
N PHE A 297 -11.85 19.33 6.30
CA PHE A 297 -11.66 19.38 7.76
C PHE A 297 -12.93 19.02 8.55
N GLU A 298 -14.13 19.31 8.02
CA GLU A 298 -15.39 18.85 8.61
C GLU A 298 -15.47 17.33 8.65
N ASN A 299 -14.95 16.64 7.63
CA ASN A 299 -14.98 15.17 7.60
C ASN A 299 -13.93 14.58 8.55
N GLU A 300 -12.71 15.11 8.58
CA GLU A 300 -11.69 14.69 9.54
C GLU A 300 -12.12 14.87 11.01
N LEU A 301 -12.68 16.04 11.35
CA LEU A 301 -13.09 16.32 12.74
C LEU A 301 -14.25 15.42 13.20
N LYS A 302 -15.16 15.03 12.30
CA LYS A 302 -16.25 14.09 12.63
C LYS A 302 -15.71 12.73 13.07
N GLU A 303 -14.62 12.25 12.47
CA GLU A 303 -14.02 10.95 12.83
C GLU A 303 -13.50 10.94 14.27
N VAL A 304 -13.06 12.10 14.77
CA VAL A 304 -12.59 12.29 16.15
C VAL A 304 -13.65 12.91 17.08
N ASN A 305 -14.93 12.89 16.69
CA ASN A 305 -16.06 13.44 17.44
C ASN A 305 -15.89 14.93 17.84
N GLN A 306 -15.32 15.72 16.94
CA GLN A 306 -15.22 17.17 17.05
C GLN A 306 -16.02 17.88 15.97
N ASP A 307 -16.41 19.13 16.25
CA ASP A 307 -17.16 19.98 15.31
C ASP A 307 -16.24 21.01 14.66
N PHE A 308 -16.41 21.22 13.36
CA PHE A 308 -15.72 22.29 12.65
C PHE A 308 -16.22 23.67 13.11
N HIS A 309 -15.29 24.59 13.28
CA HIS A 309 -15.57 26.02 13.39
C HIS A 309 -14.49 26.84 12.71
N ARG A 310 -14.79 28.09 12.35
CA ARG A 310 -13.89 28.95 11.57
C ARG A 310 -12.59 29.37 12.30
N GLU A 311 -12.43 28.99 13.56
CA GLU A 311 -11.25 29.31 14.38
C GLU A 311 -10.39 28.08 14.68
N ILE A 312 -10.70 26.91 14.08
CA ILE A 312 -9.83 25.74 14.23
C ILE A 312 -8.39 26.09 13.80
N PRO A 313 -7.38 25.61 14.53
CA PRO A 313 -5.99 25.80 14.14
C PRO A 313 -5.67 24.97 12.89
N VAL A 314 -5.07 25.61 11.89
CA VAL A 314 -4.61 25.00 10.64
C VAL A 314 -3.10 25.11 10.59
N VAL A 315 -2.43 23.99 10.33
CA VAL A 315 -1.00 23.96 10.05
C VAL A 315 -0.83 24.27 8.57
N CYS A 316 -0.27 25.44 8.28
CA CYS A 316 0.04 25.89 6.94
C CYS A 316 1.52 25.68 6.66
N GLU A 317 1.82 24.86 5.66
CA GLU A 317 3.17 24.60 5.19
C GLU A 317 3.40 25.21 3.81
N THR A 318 4.60 25.74 3.58
CA THR A 318 5.10 26.00 2.21
C THR A 318 6.28 25.08 1.96
N PHE A 319 6.46 24.66 0.71
CA PHE A 319 7.54 23.78 0.30
C PHE A 319 8.07 24.17 -1.08
N GLU A 320 9.29 23.71 -1.37
CA GLU A 320 9.92 23.85 -2.68
C GLU A 320 10.10 22.47 -3.33
N LEU A 321 9.85 22.39 -4.65
CA LEU A 321 10.14 21.21 -5.44
C LEU A 321 11.65 21.10 -5.67
N LEU A 322 12.25 19.98 -5.25
CA LEU A 322 13.68 19.72 -5.39
C LEU A 322 14.02 18.73 -6.50
N TYR A 323 13.12 17.76 -6.74
CA TYR A 323 13.29 16.74 -7.77
C TYR A 323 11.93 16.22 -8.22
N LYS A 324 11.85 15.77 -9.47
CA LYS A 324 10.68 15.11 -10.03
C LYS A 324 11.13 14.07 -11.04
N ASN A 325 10.31 13.03 -11.23
CA ASN A 325 10.53 12.13 -12.35
C ASN A 325 10.34 12.91 -13.67
N GLU A 326 11.31 12.81 -14.58
CA GLU A 326 11.12 13.29 -15.95
C GLU A 326 10.22 12.34 -16.78
N THR A 327 9.84 11.21 -16.18
CA THR A 327 9.30 10.05 -16.87
C THR A 327 8.00 9.57 -16.24
N SER A 328 6.98 9.30 -17.07
CA SER A 328 5.68 8.79 -16.59
C SER A 328 5.75 7.37 -16.03
N HIS A 329 4.84 7.00 -15.13
CA HIS A 329 4.68 5.67 -14.51
C HIS A 329 4.86 4.48 -15.46
N ARG A 330 4.47 4.62 -16.73
CA ARG A 330 4.60 3.56 -17.76
C ARG A 330 6.03 3.09 -18.00
N GLU A 331 7.04 3.90 -17.74
CA GLU A 331 8.43 3.53 -18.00
C GLU A 331 9.13 2.83 -16.82
N LEU A 332 8.49 2.77 -15.63
CA LEU A 332 9.04 2.02 -14.50
C LEU A 332 8.89 0.50 -14.67
N LEU A 333 7.89 0.08 -15.46
CA LEU A 333 7.52 -1.30 -15.76
C LEU A 333 7.82 -1.69 -17.23
N SER A 334 8.42 -0.79 -18.02
CA SER A 334 8.87 -1.04 -19.40
C SER A 334 10.38 -1.19 -19.48
#